data_AF-A0A182UQ38-F1
#
_entry.id   AF-A0A182UQ38-F1
#
_cell.length_a   1.000
_cell.length_b   1.000
_cell.length_c   1.000
_cell.angle_alpha   90.00
_cell.angle_beta   90.00
_cell.angle_gamma   90.00
#
_symmetry.space_group_name_H-M   'P 1'
#
loop_
_entity.id
_entity.type
_entity.pdbx_description
1 polymer ?
#
loop_
_entity_poly.entity_id
_entity_poly.type
_entity_poly.pdbx_seq_one_letter_code
_entity_poly.pdbx_strand_id
1 'polypeptide(L)'
;MDNFFAAISLFRRRKYDECIEVCNGLLQQNALHQGPWELKMRSMTQRVYIDDIEADDDVAEDILDTQTIATAPRPGTSIRTAMAKPATSANAATASRPRTGTGRPITGISRPGTLSLQRPASTLGNKTALKTGSRTAAGTTAGGSARNLRLGSASMFAVGDPTGPLFHISRLHPDKYAERDALSKPLFQYLYYHEGDIRKAMALCDAVLARRRTADLLTDASSGWWWNAQKARCLIAIGSPREAEPYLRAALQDLHHPDVVLLLARIYVKIDQPTAALEVCKQGLEKQPNEIALLTQQARILELVGNLATSVRRYRQISALDPMNTEALACIAVSYFYANQPETALLYYRRILSMGGHSAELYCNIGLCCLYGGQLDLVFPCFQRALRMATTSELRADVYYNLSFVALTTGDIHLARRCLRLCIAANGSHASALNNMAVLVARQKQYQKAKSYLQAARTAHPTSDEIEHNLKFIENFQ
;
A
#
# COMPACT_ATOMS: atom_id res chain seq x y z
N MET A 1 -12.81 -39.01 -18.78
CA MET A 1 -12.60 -38.43 -17.44
C MET A 1 -13.86 -37.69 -17.06
N ASP A 2 -14.29 -37.71 -15.80
CA ASP A 2 -15.41 -36.90 -15.34
C ASP A 2 -15.13 -35.41 -15.59
N ASN A 3 -16.02 -34.74 -16.31
CA ASN A 3 -15.89 -33.33 -16.69
C ASN A 3 -15.83 -32.43 -15.44
N PHE A 4 -16.52 -32.79 -14.36
CA PHE A 4 -16.46 -32.01 -13.12
C PHE A 4 -15.11 -32.15 -12.40
N PHE A 5 -14.55 -33.36 -12.37
CA PHE A 5 -13.21 -33.59 -11.85
C PHE A 5 -12.14 -32.83 -12.65
N ALA A 6 -12.28 -32.77 -13.98
CA ALA A 6 -11.41 -31.97 -14.83
C ALA A 6 -11.46 -30.48 -14.45
N ALA A 7 -12.66 -29.92 -14.20
CA ALA A 7 -12.83 -28.54 -13.74
C ALA A 7 -12.13 -28.29 -12.40
N ILE A 8 -12.29 -29.19 -11.41
CA ILE A 8 -11.61 -29.06 -10.11
C ILE A 8 -10.08 -29.06 -10.28
N SER A 9 -9.56 -29.93 -11.15
CA SER A 9 -8.13 -29.99 -11.47
C SER A 9 -7.62 -28.70 -12.13
N LEU A 10 -8.42 -28.09 -13.02
CA LEU A 10 -8.10 -26.79 -13.63
C LEU A 10 -8.06 -25.67 -12.58
N PHE A 11 -9.06 -25.61 -11.69
CA PHE A 11 -9.11 -24.64 -10.60
C PHE A 11 -7.88 -24.74 -9.69
N ARG A 12 -7.49 -25.95 -9.26
CA ARG A 12 -6.30 -26.18 -8.43
C ARG A 12 -5.00 -25.73 -9.10
N ARG A 13 -4.92 -25.84 -10.43
CA ARG A 13 -3.78 -25.38 -11.25
C ARG A 13 -3.83 -23.88 -11.56
N ARG A 14 -4.75 -23.12 -10.96
CA ARG A 14 -4.97 -21.69 -11.22
C ARG A 14 -5.33 -21.36 -12.69
N LYS A 15 -5.85 -22.34 -13.43
CA LYS A 15 -6.37 -22.17 -14.80
C LYS A 15 -7.85 -21.81 -14.72
N TYR A 16 -8.12 -20.59 -14.27
CA TYR A 16 -9.49 -20.19 -13.93
C TYR A 16 -10.38 -19.98 -15.16
N ASP A 17 -9.85 -19.47 -16.28
CA ASP A 17 -10.63 -19.25 -17.50
C ASP A 17 -11.14 -20.58 -18.08
N GLU A 18 -10.24 -21.55 -18.28
CA GLU A 18 -10.58 -22.91 -18.73
C GLU A 18 -11.57 -23.60 -17.77
N CYS A 19 -11.42 -23.38 -16.45
CA CYS A 19 -12.36 -23.91 -15.45
C CYS A 19 -13.77 -23.35 -15.61
N ILE A 20 -13.91 -22.04 -15.91
CA ILE A 20 -15.21 -21.39 -16.10
C ILE A 20 -15.91 -21.96 -17.33
N GLU A 21 -15.19 -22.18 -18.43
CA GLU A 21 -15.73 -22.77 -19.65
C GLU A 21 -16.29 -24.18 -19.41
N VAL A 22 -15.53 -25.03 -18.72
CA VAL A 22 -16.00 -26.39 -18.38
C VAL A 22 -17.22 -26.33 -17.47
N CYS A 23 -17.23 -25.43 -16.47
CA CYS A 23 -18.40 -25.21 -15.62
C CYS A 23 -19.61 -24.70 -16.41
N ASN A 24 -19.43 -23.84 -17.41
CA ASN A 24 -20.51 -23.39 -18.29
C ASN A 24 -21.12 -24.56 -19.07
N GLY A 25 -20.30 -25.44 -19.64
CA GLY A 25 -20.78 -26.63 -20.33
C GLY A 25 -21.55 -27.57 -19.41
N LEU A 26 -21.08 -27.78 -18.18
CA LEU A 26 -21.79 -28.59 -17.17
C LEU A 26 -23.13 -27.98 -16.77
N LEU A 27 -23.20 -26.66 -16.62
CA LEU A 27 -24.43 -25.95 -16.24
C LEU A 27 -25.45 -25.88 -17.39
N GLN A 28 -24.99 -25.84 -18.64
CA GLN A 28 -25.86 -25.97 -19.82
C GLN A 28 -26.51 -27.36 -19.91
N GLN A 29 -25.77 -28.40 -19.56
CA GLN A 29 -26.29 -29.78 -19.53
C GLN A 29 -27.28 -29.98 -18.38
N ASN A 30 -26.97 -29.47 -17.19
CA ASN A 30 -27.88 -29.52 -16.04
C ASN A 30 -27.66 -28.33 -15.10
N ALA A 31 -28.63 -27.42 -15.09
CA ALA A 31 -28.59 -26.17 -14.33
C ALA A 31 -28.73 -26.36 -12.80
N LEU A 32 -29.18 -27.53 -12.33
CA LEU A 32 -29.44 -27.80 -10.91
C LEU A 32 -28.20 -28.23 -10.12
N HIS A 33 -27.09 -28.54 -10.79
CA HIS A 33 -25.86 -28.97 -10.11
C HIS A 33 -25.21 -27.82 -9.33
N GLN A 34 -25.22 -27.91 -8.00
CA GLN A 34 -24.67 -26.88 -7.12
C GLN A 34 -23.13 -26.80 -7.18
N GLY A 35 -22.43 -27.92 -7.40
CA GLY A 35 -20.96 -27.97 -7.45
C GLY A 35 -20.35 -27.11 -8.55
N PRO A 36 -20.78 -27.23 -9.83
CA PRO A 36 -20.35 -26.34 -10.91
C PRO A 36 -20.65 -24.86 -10.65
N TRP A 37 -21.79 -24.52 -10.03
CA TRP A 37 -22.08 -23.15 -9.60
C TRP A 37 -21.07 -22.64 -8.57
N GLU A 38 -20.78 -23.43 -7.54
CA GLU A 38 -19.79 -23.10 -6.51
C GLU A 38 -18.41 -22.87 -7.13
N LEU A 39 -17.95 -23.82 -7.95
CA LEU A 39 -16.64 -23.79 -8.57
C LEU A 39 -16.52 -22.61 -9.55
N LYS A 40 -17.59 -22.30 -10.29
CA LYS A 40 -17.65 -21.13 -11.17
C LYS A 40 -17.52 -19.83 -10.36
N MET A 41 -18.29 -19.64 -9.28
CA MET A 41 -18.15 -18.46 -8.39
C MET A 41 -16.72 -18.31 -7.85
N ARG A 42 -16.12 -19.42 -7.39
CA ARG A 42 -14.75 -19.43 -6.86
C ARG A 42 -13.71 -19.11 -7.93
N SER A 43 -13.85 -19.64 -9.15
CA SER A 43 -12.94 -19.33 -10.24
C SER A 43 -13.05 -17.87 -10.68
N MET A 44 -14.26 -17.32 -10.80
CA MET A 44 -14.48 -15.91 -11.14
C MET A 44 -13.91 -14.96 -10.10
N THR A 45 -14.10 -15.28 -8.80
CA THR A 45 -13.51 -14.48 -7.71
C THR A 45 -11.99 -14.54 -7.70
N GLN A 46 -11.39 -15.73 -7.80
CA GLN A 46 -9.93 -15.89 -7.73
C GLN A 46 -9.18 -15.22 -8.89
N ARG A 47 -9.84 -14.98 -10.03
CA ARG A 47 -9.30 -14.16 -11.14
C ARG A 47 -9.10 -12.70 -10.75
N VAL A 48 -10.02 -12.15 -9.95
CA VAL A 48 -10.07 -10.72 -9.60
C VAL A 48 -9.58 -10.46 -8.18
N TYR A 49 -9.45 -11.51 -7.35
CA TYR A 49 -9.13 -11.44 -5.93
C TYR A 49 -7.91 -10.55 -5.66
N ILE A 50 -8.10 -9.66 -4.69
CA ILE A 50 -7.06 -8.80 -4.14
C ILE A 50 -7.15 -8.94 -2.63
N ASP A 51 -6.00 -9.07 -1.97
CA ASP A 51 -5.95 -8.98 -0.52
C ASP A 51 -6.32 -7.56 -0.09
N ASP A 52 -7.49 -7.43 0.53
CA ASP A 52 -8.05 -6.16 0.93
C ASP A 52 -7.57 -5.72 2.32
N ILE A 53 -6.74 -6.50 3.02
CA ILE A 53 -6.19 -6.14 4.34
C ILE A 53 -5.30 -4.88 4.23
N GLU A 54 -4.54 -4.76 3.15
CA GLU A 54 -3.59 -3.65 2.91
C GLU A 54 -4.08 -2.61 1.88
N ALA A 55 -5.31 -2.78 1.36
CA ALA A 55 -5.87 -1.90 0.34
C ALA A 55 -6.23 -0.51 0.88
N ASP A 56 -6.02 0.53 0.07
CA ASP A 56 -6.36 1.91 0.41
C ASP A 56 -7.86 2.19 0.53
N ASP A 57 -8.18 3.09 1.44
CA ASP A 57 -9.47 3.76 1.52
C ASP A 57 -9.42 5.11 0.78
N ASP A 58 -10.59 5.60 0.37
CA ASP A 58 -10.77 6.72 -0.55
C ASP A 58 -10.27 8.08 -0.04
N VAL A 59 -9.64 8.86 -0.92
CA VAL A 59 -9.15 10.25 -0.62
C VAL A 59 -10.28 11.19 -0.19
N ALA A 60 -11.52 10.91 -0.59
CA ALA A 60 -12.69 11.71 -0.21
C ALA A 60 -13.06 11.54 1.28
N GLU A 61 -12.79 10.38 1.89
CA GLU A 61 -13.10 10.11 3.30
C GLU A 61 -12.18 10.91 4.23
N ASP A 62 -10.92 11.14 3.83
CA ASP A 62 -9.93 11.89 4.63
C ASP A 62 -10.29 13.38 4.79
N ILE A 63 -11.02 13.95 3.83
CA ILE A 63 -11.41 15.38 3.82
C ILE A 63 -12.60 15.63 4.76
N LEU A 64 -13.51 14.66 4.87
CA LEU A 64 -14.72 14.73 5.68
C LEU A 64 -14.58 13.98 7.01
N ASP A 65 -13.35 13.78 7.49
CA ASP A 65 -13.07 12.89 8.61
C ASP A 65 -13.75 13.35 9.91
N THR A 66 -14.89 12.72 10.20
CA THR A 66 -15.68 12.88 11.43
C THR A 66 -15.35 11.81 12.47
N GLN A 67 -14.41 10.91 12.17
CA GLN A 67 -14.20 9.70 12.94
C GLN A 67 -13.06 9.83 13.95
N THR A 68 -12.19 10.84 13.81
CA THR A 68 -11.20 11.18 14.83
C THR A 68 -11.85 11.80 16.06
N ILE A 69 -11.58 11.26 17.26
CA ILE A 69 -12.15 11.77 18.52
C ILE A 69 -11.44 13.05 18.98
N ALA A 70 -10.10 13.05 18.93
CA ALA A 70 -9.30 14.15 19.45
C ALA A 70 -8.93 15.12 18.34
N THR A 71 -9.27 16.39 18.51
CA THR A 71 -8.87 17.48 17.61
C THR A 71 -7.45 17.97 17.89
N ALA A 72 -7.00 17.89 19.14
CA ALA A 72 -5.64 18.24 19.57
C ALA A 72 -5.01 17.12 20.43
N PRO A 73 -4.70 15.95 19.84
CA PRO A 73 -4.09 14.84 20.57
C PRO A 73 -2.65 15.15 21.02
N ARG A 74 -2.25 14.55 22.15
CA ARG A 74 -0.89 14.68 22.69
C ARG A 74 0.16 14.23 21.67
N PRO A 75 1.35 14.85 21.61
CA PRO A 75 2.40 14.45 20.67
C PRO A 75 2.76 12.96 20.81
N GLY A 76 2.68 12.22 19.71
CA GLY A 76 2.96 10.78 19.65
C GLY A 76 1.79 9.85 19.97
N THR A 77 0.60 10.37 20.32
CA THR A 77 -0.62 9.55 20.52
C THR A 77 -1.56 9.58 19.31
N SER A 78 -1.21 10.31 18.25
CA SER A 78 -1.94 10.41 16.99
C SER A 78 -0.95 10.37 15.83
N ILE A 79 -1.39 9.81 14.72
CA ILE A 79 -0.64 9.71 13.45
C ILE A 79 -0.62 11.09 12.77
N ARG A 80 -1.64 11.93 13.02
CA ARG A 80 -1.77 13.30 12.48
C ARG A 80 -0.89 14.31 13.22
N THR A 81 -0.76 14.21 14.53
CA THR A 81 0.10 15.09 15.35
C THR A 81 1.46 14.50 15.70
N ALA A 82 1.82 13.35 15.10
CA ALA A 82 3.17 12.81 15.08
C ALA A 82 4.12 13.71 14.26
N MET A 83 4.22 14.98 14.64
CA MET A 83 5.37 15.81 14.33
C MET A 83 6.58 15.11 14.96
N ALA A 84 7.61 14.88 14.14
CA ALA A 84 8.91 14.48 14.65
C ALA A 84 9.29 15.45 15.78
N LYS A 85 9.58 14.92 16.97
CA LYS A 85 10.18 15.71 18.05
C LYS A 85 11.33 16.52 17.44
N PRO A 86 11.47 17.82 17.75
CA PRO A 86 12.65 18.56 17.34
C PRO A 86 13.88 17.79 17.78
N ALA A 87 14.86 17.68 16.88
CA ALA A 87 16.06 16.89 17.08
C ALA A 87 16.75 17.33 18.38
N THR A 88 16.54 16.56 19.45
CA THR A 88 17.51 16.54 20.55
C THR A 88 18.75 15.86 20.00
N SER A 89 19.92 16.31 20.45
CA SER A 89 21.26 16.06 19.89
C SER A 89 21.63 14.59 19.63
N ALA A 90 20.86 13.63 20.13
CA ALA A 90 21.05 12.20 19.89
C ALA A 90 20.46 11.66 18.56
N ASN A 91 19.60 12.41 17.86
CA ASN A 91 18.85 11.92 16.68
C ASN A 91 19.18 12.65 15.35
N ALA A 92 20.40 13.16 15.17
CA ALA A 92 20.84 13.84 13.95
C ALA A 92 20.58 13.07 12.64
N ALA A 93 20.54 11.73 12.69
CA ALA A 93 20.17 10.85 11.56
C ALA A 93 18.71 10.99 11.08
N THR A 94 17.82 11.61 11.86
CA THR A 94 16.43 11.87 11.47
C THR A 94 16.26 13.21 10.73
N ALA A 95 17.20 14.15 10.90
CA ALA A 95 17.20 15.42 10.19
C ALA A 95 17.66 15.27 8.73
N SER A 96 18.43 14.22 8.41
CA SER A 96 18.95 13.93 7.07
C SER A 96 18.01 13.14 6.17
N ARG A 97 16.94 12.53 6.72
CA ARG A 97 15.98 11.73 5.95
C ARG A 97 14.92 12.64 5.32
N PRO A 98 14.78 12.65 3.98
CA PRO A 98 13.74 13.41 3.30
C PRO A 98 12.36 13.08 3.86
N ARG A 99 11.50 14.09 3.88
CA ARG A 99 10.13 13.98 4.41
C ARG A 99 9.13 14.14 3.27
N THR A 100 8.05 13.38 3.36
CA THR A 100 6.87 13.54 2.52
C THR A 100 6.18 14.88 2.85
N GLY A 101 5.26 15.35 2.00
CA GLY A 101 4.60 16.65 2.20
C GLY A 101 3.75 16.76 3.47
N THR A 102 3.51 15.63 4.15
CA THR A 102 2.89 15.54 5.49
C THR A 102 3.89 15.63 6.64
N GLY A 103 5.17 15.84 6.35
CA GLY A 103 6.25 15.88 7.35
C GLY A 103 6.66 14.49 7.85
N ARG A 104 6.35 13.39 7.16
CA ARG A 104 6.78 12.04 7.58
C ARG A 104 8.06 11.62 6.84
N PRO A 105 9.01 10.94 7.48
CA PRO A 105 10.19 10.44 6.78
C PRO A 105 9.77 9.44 5.69
N ILE A 106 10.46 9.48 4.53
CA ILE A 106 10.18 8.53 3.43
C ILE A 106 10.40 7.08 3.87
N THR A 107 9.54 6.12 3.52
CA THR A 107 9.64 4.70 3.92
C THR A 107 10.52 3.90 2.95
N GLY A 108 10.92 2.68 3.32
CA GLY A 108 11.71 1.79 2.44
C GLY A 108 10.91 1.03 1.39
N ILE A 109 9.62 0.80 1.66
CA ILE A 109 8.67 0.16 0.74
C ILE A 109 7.44 1.07 0.58
N SER A 110 6.98 1.25 -0.66
CA SER A 110 5.68 1.84 -0.99
C SER A 110 4.65 0.73 -1.09
N ARG A 111 3.60 0.84 -0.29
CA ARG A 111 2.46 -0.08 -0.25
C ARG A 111 1.23 0.67 -0.72
N PRO A 112 0.15 0.00 -1.15
CA PRO A 112 -1.13 0.65 -1.41
C PRO A 112 -1.50 1.54 -0.21
N GLY A 113 -1.72 0.95 0.98
CA GLY A 113 -2.02 1.62 2.26
C GLY A 113 -1.08 2.72 2.79
N THR A 114 -0.04 3.14 2.05
CA THR A 114 0.88 4.19 2.55
C THR A 114 0.28 5.58 2.41
N LEU A 115 -0.22 6.12 3.53
CA LEU A 115 -0.82 7.47 3.68
C LEU A 115 0.04 8.64 3.15
N SER A 116 1.32 8.41 2.83
CA SER A 116 2.21 9.36 2.16
C SER A 116 1.84 9.64 0.70
N LEU A 117 1.06 8.77 0.04
CA LEU A 117 0.61 8.94 -1.34
C LEU A 117 -0.68 9.78 -1.46
N GLN A 118 -1.43 9.97 -0.37
CA GLN A 118 -2.82 10.43 -0.41
C GLN A 118 -3.02 11.96 -0.53
N ARG A 119 -1.95 12.75 -0.72
CA ARG A 119 -2.10 14.17 -1.11
C ARG A 119 -1.37 14.46 -2.42
N PRO A 120 -2.09 14.91 -3.47
CA PRO A 120 -1.53 15.15 -4.81
C PRO A 120 -0.48 16.28 -4.85
N ALA A 121 -0.32 17.04 -3.76
CA ALA A 121 0.71 18.07 -3.62
C ALA A 121 2.05 17.56 -3.07
N SER A 122 2.18 16.26 -2.72
CA SER A 122 3.44 15.72 -2.20
C SER A 122 4.21 14.93 -3.26
N THR A 123 5.11 15.60 -3.95
CA THR A 123 5.97 14.99 -4.98
C THR A 123 7.14 14.19 -4.38
N LEU A 124 7.37 14.28 -3.07
CA LEU A 124 8.34 13.47 -2.31
C LEU A 124 7.75 12.26 -1.57
N GLY A 125 6.49 11.90 -1.85
CA GLY A 125 5.83 10.75 -1.22
C GLY A 125 6.44 9.42 -1.70
N ASN A 126 7.41 8.85 -0.98
CA ASN A 126 7.87 7.45 -1.09
C ASN A 126 8.23 6.94 -2.50
N LYS A 127 8.59 7.79 -3.46
CA LYS A 127 8.80 7.34 -4.86
C LYS A 127 10.09 6.56 -5.09
N THR A 128 11.06 6.67 -4.17
CA THR A 128 12.26 5.83 -4.10
C THR A 128 12.08 4.56 -3.27
N ALA A 129 10.96 4.44 -2.56
CA ALA A 129 10.63 3.25 -1.81
C ALA A 129 10.30 2.12 -2.80
N LEU A 130 10.80 0.91 -2.52
CA LEU A 130 10.50 -0.25 -3.35
C LEU A 130 9.00 -0.48 -3.38
N LYS A 131 8.40 -0.67 -4.56
CA LYS A 131 6.95 -0.93 -4.64
C LYS A 131 6.68 -2.41 -4.42
N THR A 132 5.66 -2.72 -3.64
CA THR A 132 5.14 -4.10 -3.56
C THR A 132 4.59 -4.54 -4.92
N GLY A 133 4.68 -5.85 -5.24
CA GLY A 133 4.19 -6.40 -6.52
C GLY A 133 2.67 -6.27 -6.77
N SER A 134 1.89 -5.94 -5.73
CA SER A 134 0.54 -5.44 -5.88
C SER A 134 0.62 -4.01 -6.43
N ARG A 135 0.29 -3.85 -7.72
CA ARG A 135 0.38 -2.59 -8.46
C ARG A 135 -0.10 -1.42 -7.60
N THR A 136 0.82 -0.60 -7.10
CA THR A 136 0.50 0.75 -6.62
C THR A 136 0.07 1.53 -7.86
N ALA A 137 -1.22 1.48 -8.19
CA ALA A 137 -1.76 2.38 -9.18
C ALA A 137 -1.43 3.78 -8.68
N ALA A 138 -0.72 4.57 -9.50
CA ALA A 138 -0.68 6.00 -9.28
C ALA A 138 -2.14 6.42 -9.18
N GLY A 139 -2.57 6.85 -7.99
CA GLY A 139 -3.96 7.19 -7.72
C GLY A 139 -4.38 8.28 -8.69
N THR A 140 -5.04 7.89 -9.78
CA THR A 140 -5.87 8.82 -10.52
C THR A 140 -6.92 9.29 -9.55
N THR A 141 -7.06 10.60 -9.41
CA THR A 141 -8.03 11.32 -8.56
C THR A 141 -9.49 11.12 -9.02
N ALA A 142 -9.85 9.90 -9.42
CA ALA A 142 -11.23 9.49 -9.54
C ALA A 142 -11.71 9.23 -8.10
N GLY A 143 -12.80 9.87 -7.68
CA GLY A 143 -13.38 9.78 -6.33
C GLY A 143 -14.00 8.42 -6.01
N GLY A 144 -13.27 7.34 -6.25
CA GLY A 144 -13.65 5.98 -5.90
C GLY A 144 -12.42 5.12 -5.67
N SER A 145 -12.49 4.28 -4.63
CA SER A 145 -11.40 3.48 -4.10
C SER A 145 -10.79 2.63 -5.22
N ALA A 146 -9.54 2.18 -5.07
CA ALA A 146 -8.93 1.21 -5.97
C ALA A 146 -9.84 -0.02 -6.24
N ARG A 147 -10.79 -0.30 -5.34
CA ARG A 147 -11.87 -1.28 -5.50
C ARG A 147 -12.89 -0.91 -6.59
N ASN A 148 -13.31 0.36 -6.66
CA ASN A 148 -14.22 0.89 -7.69
C ASN A 148 -13.52 1.15 -9.03
N LEU A 149 -12.21 1.42 -9.03
CA LEU A 149 -11.43 1.59 -10.27
C LEU A 149 -11.38 0.31 -11.11
N ARG A 150 -11.48 -0.88 -10.50
CA ARG A 150 -11.60 -2.15 -11.24
C ARG A 150 -13.01 -2.44 -11.75
N LEU A 151 -14.07 -1.87 -11.16
CA LEU A 151 -15.41 -1.93 -11.75
C LEU A 151 -15.44 -1.31 -13.16
N GLY A 152 -14.62 -0.27 -13.40
CA GLY A 152 -14.48 0.35 -14.72
C GLY A 152 -13.71 -0.47 -15.76
N SER A 153 -12.79 -1.35 -15.35
CA SER A 153 -12.09 -2.28 -16.25
C SER A 153 -12.80 -3.62 -16.39
N ALA A 154 -13.60 -4.02 -15.40
CA ALA A 154 -14.42 -5.22 -15.44
C ALA A 154 -15.71 -5.01 -16.26
N SER A 155 -16.18 -3.78 -16.49
CA SER A 155 -17.36 -3.52 -17.32
C SER A 155 -17.11 -3.61 -18.83
N MET A 156 -15.88 -3.82 -19.28
CA MET A 156 -15.54 -4.12 -20.68
C MET A 156 -15.77 -5.62 -20.98
N PHE A 157 -16.96 -6.13 -20.72
CA PHE A 157 -17.37 -7.46 -21.19
C PHE A 157 -17.98 -7.33 -22.58
N ALA A 158 -17.30 -7.89 -23.58
CA ALA A 158 -17.85 -8.02 -24.91
C ALA A 158 -18.93 -9.11 -24.92
N VAL A 159 -20.00 -8.88 -25.66
CA VAL A 159 -21.05 -9.87 -25.92
C VAL A 159 -20.42 -11.08 -26.63
N GLY A 160 -20.31 -12.21 -25.92
CA GLY A 160 -19.73 -13.46 -26.45
C GLY A 160 -18.68 -14.12 -25.55
N ASP A 161 -18.20 -13.47 -24.48
CA ASP A 161 -17.17 -14.04 -23.62
C ASP A 161 -17.72 -15.16 -22.69
N PRO A 162 -16.94 -16.24 -22.44
CA PRO A 162 -17.27 -17.29 -21.46
C PRO A 162 -17.43 -16.76 -20.02
N THR A 163 -17.13 -15.48 -19.81
CA THR A 163 -17.14 -14.73 -18.56
C THR A 163 -18.32 -13.75 -18.47
N GLY A 164 -19.41 -13.97 -19.22
CA GLY A 164 -20.65 -13.21 -19.06
C GLY A 164 -21.20 -13.25 -17.62
N PRO A 165 -22.11 -12.32 -17.26
CA PRO A 165 -22.63 -12.20 -15.89
C PRO A 165 -23.24 -13.53 -15.44
N LEU A 166 -22.79 -14.00 -14.28
CA LEU A 166 -23.16 -15.30 -13.72
C LEU A 166 -24.68 -15.41 -13.47
N PHE A 167 -25.25 -14.37 -12.86
CA PHE A 167 -26.69 -14.16 -12.69
C PHE A 167 -26.97 -12.67 -12.44
N HIS A 168 -28.23 -12.25 -12.61
CA HIS A 168 -28.64 -10.89 -12.26
C HIS A 168 -28.71 -10.70 -10.75
N ILE A 169 -27.81 -9.88 -10.22
CA ILE A 169 -27.66 -9.63 -8.78
C ILE A 169 -28.92 -9.00 -8.16
N SER A 170 -29.71 -8.25 -8.95
CA SER A 170 -30.97 -7.65 -8.46
C SER A 170 -32.03 -8.69 -8.08
N ARG A 171 -31.98 -9.88 -8.68
CA ARG A 171 -32.92 -10.99 -8.41
C ARG A 171 -32.44 -11.92 -7.29
N LEU A 172 -31.23 -11.72 -6.78
CA LEU A 172 -30.64 -12.56 -5.75
C LEU A 172 -31.19 -12.14 -4.37
N HIS A 173 -31.91 -13.07 -3.72
CA HIS A 173 -32.33 -12.90 -2.33
C HIS A 173 -31.33 -13.59 -1.39
N PRO A 174 -30.51 -12.85 -0.62
CA PRO A 174 -29.43 -13.42 0.19
C PRO A 174 -29.93 -14.39 1.26
N ASP A 175 -31.12 -14.15 1.82
CA ASP A 175 -31.71 -14.96 2.90
C ASP A 175 -31.87 -16.44 2.51
N LYS A 176 -32.22 -16.71 1.25
CA LYS A 176 -32.38 -18.10 0.74
C LYS A 176 -31.06 -18.85 0.64
N TYR A 177 -29.96 -18.13 0.42
CA TYR A 177 -28.63 -18.72 0.29
C TYR A 177 -27.91 -18.80 1.64
N ALA A 178 -28.35 -18.03 2.63
CA ALA A 178 -27.86 -18.11 4.01
C ALA A 178 -28.12 -19.49 4.64
N GLU A 179 -29.14 -20.22 4.18
CA GLU A 179 -29.44 -21.59 4.65
C GLU A 179 -28.43 -22.63 4.14
N ARG A 180 -27.74 -22.34 3.03
CA ARG A 180 -26.88 -23.30 2.33
C ARG A 180 -25.41 -23.01 2.63
N ASP A 181 -24.85 -23.67 3.64
CA ASP A 181 -23.47 -23.40 4.09
C ASP A 181 -22.40 -23.61 3.00
N ALA A 182 -22.62 -24.57 2.08
CA ALA A 182 -21.71 -24.82 0.96
C ALA A 182 -21.64 -23.65 -0.04
N LEU A 183 -22.75 -22.92 -0.24
CA LEU A 183 -22.85 -21.85 -1.23
C LEU A 183 -22.69 -20.46 -0.61
N SER A 184 -22.98 -20.29 0.68
CA SER A 184 -22.97 -18.99 1.35
C SER A 184 -21.58 -18.33 1.31
N LYS A 185 -20.50 -19.05 1.62
CA LYS A 185 -19.14 -18.48 1.60
C LYS A 185 -18.66 -18.12 0.18
N PRO A 186 -18.79 -19.01 -0.83
CA PRO A 186 -18.42 -18.67 -2.21
C PRO A 186 -19.28 -17.53 -2.78
N LEU A 187 -20.57 -17.48 -2.43
CA LEU A 187 -21.45 -16.39 -2.83
C LEU A 187 -21.04 -15.06 -2.19
N PHE A 188 -20.70 -15.05 -0.91
CA PHE A 188 -20.16 -13.85 -0.25
C PHE A 188 -18.90 -13.36 -0.97
N GLN A 189 -17.93 -14.26 -1.21
CA GLN A 189 -16.69 -13.90 -1.90
C GLN A 189 -16.96 -13.36 -3.30
N TYR A 190 -17.94 -13.91 -4.01
CA TYR A 190 -18.39 -13.44 -5.32
C TYR A 190 -18.97 -12.04 -5.28
N LEU A 191 -19.94 -11.80 -4.38
CA LEU A 191 -20.57 -10.50 -4.22
C LEU A 191 -19.56 -9.42 -3.81
N TYR A 192 -18.63 -9.75 -2.93
CA TYR A 192 -17.66 -8.80 -2.39
C TYR A 192 -16.49 -8.52 -3.34
N TYR A 193 -15.82 -9.55 -3.89
CA TYR A 193 -14.59 -9.38 -4.68
C TYR A 193 -14.83 -9.26 -6.19
N HIS A 194 -15.83 -9.94 -6.76
CA HIS A 194 -16.08 -9.92 -8.21
C HIS A 194 -17.06 -8.82 -8.60
N GLU A 195 -18.23 -8.76 -7.96
CA GLU A 195 -19.27 -7.77 -8.28
C GLU A 195 -19.06 -6.42 -7.59
N GLY A 196 -18.46 -6.42 -6.39
CA GLY A 196 -18.31 -5.22 -5.58
C GLY A 196 -19.61 -4.70 -4.94
N ASP A 197 -20.67 -5.52 -4.89
CA ASP A 197 -21.93 -5.16 -4.22
C ASP A 197 -21.83 -5.43 -2.71
N ILE A 198 -21.21 -4.49 -2.01
CA ILE A 198 -20.93 -4.58 -0.56
C ILE A 198 -22.23 -4.70 0.25
N ARG A 199 -23.32 -4.05 -0.19
CA ARG A 199 -24.59 -4.05 0.55
C ARG A 199 -25.23 -5.43 0.57
N LYS A 200 -25.25 -6.13 -0.58
CA LYS A 200 -25.79 -7.50 -0.62
C LYS A 200 -24.87 -8.50 0.06
N ALA A 201 -23.54 -8.32 -0.03
CA ALA A 201 -22.60 -9.13 0.72
C ALA A 201 -22.82 -8.98 2.24
N MET A 202 -23.10 -7.76 2.72
CA MET A 202 -23.44 -7.49 4.11
C MET A 202 -24.79 -8.12 4.51
N ALA A 203 -25.84 -7.95 3.69
CA ALA A 203 -27.14 -8.57 3.94
C ALA A 203 -27.05 -10.10 4.05
N LEU A 204 -26.20 -10.74 3.23
CA LEU A 204 -25.93 -12.18 3.35
C LEU A 204 -25.25 -12.52 4.68
N CYS A 205 -24.28 -11.73 5.13
CA CYS A 205 -23.66 -11.93 6.45
C CYS A 205 -24.70 -11.80 7.57
N ASP A 206 -25.58 -10.81 7.51
CA ASP A 206 -26.62 -10.58 8.50
C ASP A 206 -27.62 -11.74 8.57
N ALA A 207 -28.06 -12.23 7.42
CA ALA A 207 -28.95 -13.39 7.34
C ALA A 207 -28.30 -14.64 7.96
N VAL A 208 -27.02 -14.89 7.69
CA VAL A 208 -26.30 -16.04 8.26
C VAL A 208 -26.10 -15.88 9.77
N LEU A 209 -25.70 -14.69 10.24
CA LEU A 209 -25.50 -14.40 11.67
C LEU A 209 -26.80 -14.46 12.47
N ALA A 210 -27.91 -13.93 11.92
CA ALA A 210 -29.22 -14.00 12.55
C ALA A 210 -29.69 -15.45 12.75
N ARG A 211 -29.48 -16.31 11.75
CA ARG A 211 -29.80 -17.74 11.83
C ARG A 211 -28.91 -18.49 12.82
N ARG A 212 -27.64 -18.12 12.92
CA ARG A 212 -26.72 -18.75 13.88
C ARG A 212 -27.11 -18.42 15.32
N ARG A 213 -27.48 -17.17 15.60
CA ARG A 213 -27.99 -16.78 16.93
C ARG A 213 -29.25 -17.56 17.34
N THR A 214 -30.11 -17.94 16.40
CA THR A 214 -31.29 -18.77 16.71
C THR A 214 -30.95 -20.26 16.83
N ALA A 215 -29.91 -20.74 16.14
CA ALA A 215 -29.45 -22.13 16.18
C ALA A 215 -28.52 -22.47 17.36
N ASP A 216 -27.74 -21.51 17.86
CA ASP A 216 -26.82 -21.64 19.01
C ASP A 216 -27.53 -22.02 20.32
N LEU A 217 -28.86 -21.94 20.37
CA LEU A 217 -29.67 -22.42 21.49
C LEU A 217 -29.77 -23.96 21.58
N LEU A 218 -29.34 -24.70 20.54
CA LEU A 218 -29.59 -26.15 20.43
C LEU A 218 -28.33 -27.00 20.15
N THR A 219 -27.26 -26.45 19.58
CA THR A 219 -26.04 -27.22 19.26
C THR A 219 -24.78 -26.35 19.25
N ASP A 220 -23.77 -26.78 20.01
CA ASP A 220 -22.43 -26.20 20.10
C ASP A 220 -21.58 -26.58 18.86
N ALA A 221 -21.87 -26.02 17.68
CA ALA A 221 -21.12 -26.38 16.46
C ALA A 221 -21.22 -25.38 15.29
N SER A 222 -20.57 -24.22 15.38
CA SER A 222 -19.52 -23.78 14.42
C SER A 222 -19.16 -22.31 14.67
N SER A 223 -17.88 -22.07 14.97
CA SER A 223 -17.34 -20.73 15.24
C SER A 223 -17.78 -19.70 14.18
N GLY A 224 -18.52 -18.68 14.61
CA GLY A 224 -19.07 -17.60 13.76
C GLY A 224 -18.04 -16.55 13.35
N TRP A 225 -16.79 -16.70 13.79
CA TRP A 225 -15.68 -15.76 13.62
C TRP A 225 -15.56 -15.26 12.18
N TRP A 226 -15.67 -16.16 11.19
CA TRP A 226 -15.45 -15.81 9.79
C TRP A 226 -16.50 -14.84 9.29
N TRP A 227 -17.78 -15.05 9.63
CA TRP A 227 -18.88 -14.18 9.23
C TRP A 227 -18.85 -12.83 9.95
N ASN A 228 -18.48 -12.83 11.23
CA ASN A 228 -18.22 -11.59 11.97
C ASN A 228 -17.07 -10.78 11.34
N ALA A 229 -15.98 -11.45 10.94
CA ALA A 229 -14.87 -10.81 10.24
C ALA A 229 -15.27 -10.31 8.84
N GLN A 230 -16.08 -11.05 8.08
CA GLN A 230 -16.59 -10.61 6.79
C GLN A 230 -17.53 -9.42 6.90
N LYS A 231 -18.45 -9.42 7.87
CA LYS A 231 -19.33 -8.28 8.13
C LYS A 231 -18.52 -7.03 8.47
N ALA A 232 -17.49 -7.16 9.30
CA ALA A 232 -16.57 -6.07 9.60
C ALA A 232 -15.84 -5.56 8.34
N ARG A 233 -15.37 -6.44 7.45
CA ARG A 233 -14.79 -6.02 6.15
C ARG A 233 -15.78 -5.21 5.32
N CYS A 234 -17.05 -5.62 5.25
CA CYS A 234 -18.07 -4.85 4.56
C CYS A 234 -18.31 -3.47 5.20
N LEU A 235 -18.33 -3.36 6.53
CA LEU A 235 -18.49 -2.09 7.24
C LEU A 235 -17.29 -1.15 7.03
N ILE A 236 -16.07 -1.69 7.05
CA ILE A 236 -14.85 -0.93 6.69
C ILE A 236 -14.99 -0.40 5.25
N ALA A 237 -15.48 -1.23 4.33
CA ALA A 237 -15.66 -0.86 2.93
C ALA A 237 -16.78 0.19 2.69
N ILE A 238 -17.79 0.26 3.56
CA ILE A 238 -18.82 1.31 3.54
C ILE A 238 -18.30 2.63 4.13
N GLY A 239 -17.22 2.59 4.90
CA GLY A 239 -16.67 3.75 5.60
C GLY A 239 -17.15 3.90 7.05
N SER A 240 -17.73 2.85 7.67
CA SER A 240 -18.15 2.83 9.08
C SER A 240 -17.26 1.93 9.97
N PRO A 241 -15.96 2.24 10.15
CA PRO A 241 -15.03 1.40 10.89
C PRO A 241 -15.33 1.28 12.40
N ARG A 242 -16.04 2.25 13.00
CA ARG A 242 -16.48 2.16 14.41
C ARG A 242 -17.51 1.06 14.64
N GLU A 243 -18.43 0.87 13.70
CA GLU A 243 -19.42 -0.20 13.77
C GLU A 243 -18.80 -1.58 13.55
N ALA A 244 -17.66 -1.63 12.84
CA ALA A 244 -16.93 -2.87 12.55
C ALA A 244 -16.17 -3.44 13.76
N GLU A 245 -15.70 -2.58 14.67
CA GLU A 245 -14.93 -2.95 15.87
C GLU A 245 -15.58 -4.06 16.73
N PRO A 246 -16.86 -3.97 17.15
CA PRO A 246 -17.48 -5.00 17.99
C PRO A 246 -17.54 -6.37 17.30
N TYR A 247 -17.76 -6.41 15.98
CA TYR A 247 -17.78 -7.66 15.23
C TYR A 247 -16.40 -8.32 15.16
N LEU A 248 -15.33 -7.54 14.98
CA LEU A 248 -13.97 -8.09 15.03
C LEU A 248 -13.59 -8.58 16.42
N ARG A 249 -13.98 -7.86 17.48
CA ARG A 249 -13.75 -8.32 18.85
C ARG A 249 -14.49 -9.61 19.16
N ALA A 250 -15.75 -9.75 18.72
CA ALA A 250 -16.49 -11.00 18.82
C ALA A 250 -15.79 -12.13 18.05
N ALA A 251 -15.30 -11.86 16.82
CA ALA A 251 -14.55 -12.84 16.05
C ALA A 251 -13.25 -13.28 16.74
N LEU A 252 -12.54 -12.37 17.45
CA LEU A 252 -11.33 -12.70 18.21
C LEU A 252 -11.62 -13.53 19.47
N GLN A 253 -12.79 -13.35 20.09
CA GLN A 253 -13.23 -14.19 21.20
C GLN A 253 -13.50 -15.63 20.74
N ASP A 254 -14.09 -15.78 19.55
CA ASP A 254 -14.38 -17.07 18.95
C ASP A 254 -13.12 -17.81 18.48
N LEU A 255 -12.28 -17.15 17.68
CA LEU A 255 -11.03 -17.70 17.14
C LEU A 255 -9.97 -16.61 17.00
N HIS A 256 -8.83 -16.83 17.63
CA HIS A 256 -7.69 -15.93 17.50
C HIS A 256 -6.97 -16.11 16.15
N HIS A 257 -7.47 -15.42 15.12
CA HIS A 257 -6.92 -15.46 13.76
C HIS A 257 -6.14 -14.17 13.43
N PRO A 258 -4.93 -14.25 12.83
CA PRO A 258 -4.10 -13.07 12.55
C PRO A 258 -4.81 -12.04 11.69
N ASP A 259 -5.52 -12.44 10.62
CA ASP A 259 -6.29 -11.50 9.77
C ASP A 259 -7.25 -10.59 10.54
N VAL A 260 -7.89 -11.12 11.58
CA VAL A 260 -8.87 -10.36 12.37
C VAL A 260 -8.14 -9.29 13.20
N VAL A 261 -6.98 -9.64 13.75
CA VAL A 261 -6.09 -8.68 14.46
C VAL A 261 -5.57 -7.62 13.48
N LEU A 262 -5.17 -8.00 12.26
CA LEU A 262 -4.72 -7.07 11.21
C LEU A 262 -5.83 -6.07 10.83
N LEU A 263 -7.06 -6.56 10.61
CA LEU A 263 -8.22 -5.71 10.32
C LEU A 263 -8.56 -4.77 11.47
N LEU A 264 -8.47 -5.24 12.71
CA LEU A 264 -8.74 -4.42 13.88
C LEU A 264 -7.67 -3.33 14.06
N ALA A 265 -6.40 -3.67 13.86
CA ALA A 265 -5.31 -2.70 13.85
C ALA A 265 -5.49 -1.64 12.76
N ARG A 266 -5.96 -2.04 11.57
CA ARG A 266 -6.30 -1.11 10.48
C ARG A 266 -7.42 -0.14 10.87
N ILE A 267 -8.48 -0.61 11.51
CA ILE A 267 -9.57 0.24 11.99
C ILE A 267 -9.03 1.31 12.95
N TYR A 268 -8.19 0.92 13.92
CA TYR A 268 -7.62 1.88 14.86
C TYR A 268 -6.67 2.87 14.20
N VAL A 269 -5.92 2.46 13.16
CA VAL A 269 -5.13 3.38 12.35
C VAL A 269 -6.04 4.38 11.62
N LYS A 270 -7.17 3.93 11.06
CA LYS A 270 -8.15 4.79 10.37
C LYS A 270 -8.81 5.80 11.31
N ILE A 271 -9.11 5.40 12.55
CA ILE A 271 -9.71 6.27 13.59
C ILE A 271 -8.65 7.17 14.28
N ASP A 272 -7.39 7.13 13.84
CA ASP A 272 -6.25 7.88 14.40
C ASP A 272 -5.93 7.52 15.87
N GLN A 273 -6.05 6.23 16.21
CA GLN A 273 -5.72 5.65 17.52
C GLN A 273 -4.54 4.65 17.42
N PRO A 274 -3.31 5.11 17.12
CA PRO A 274 -2.17 4.23 16.92
C PRO A 274 -1.76 3.46 18.18
N THR A 275 -2.01 3.98 19.37
CA THR A 275 -1.69 3.29 20.64
C THR A 275 -2.55 2.05 20.83
N ALA A 276 -3.86 2.16 20.58
CA ALA A 276 -4.79 1.03 20.60
C ALA A 276 -4.42 -0.01 19.52
N ALA A 277 -4.06 0.44 18.32
CA ALA A 277 -3.58 -0.45 17.27
C ALA A 277 -2.32 -1.24 17.70
N LEU A 278 -1.35 -0.57 18.35
CA LEU A 278 -0.16 -1.23 18.88
C LEU A 278 -0.46 -2.22 20.00
N GLU A 279 -1.43 -1.92 20.87
CA GLU A 279 -1.88 -2.82 21.93
C GLU A 279 -2.55 -4.07 21.36
N VAL A 280 -3.41 -3.92 20.36
CA VAL A 280 -4.05 -5.03 19.65
C VAL A 280 -3.00 -5.93 18.97
N CYS A 281 -2.02 -5.33 18.29
CA CYS A 281 -0.90 -6.10 17.74
C CYS A 281 -0.08 -6.82 18.83
N LYS A 282 0.15 -6.18 19.99
CA LYS A 282 0.87 -6.82 21.11
C LYS A 282 0.09 -8.02 21.65
N GLN A 283 -1.21 -7.88 21.90
CA GLN A 283 -2.07 -8.98 22.34
C GLN A 283 -2.08 -10.13 21.33
N GLY A 284 -2.12 -9.81 20.03
CA GLY A 284 -2.00 -10.80 18.97
C GLY A 284 -0.66 -11.56 19.01
N LEU A 285 0.44 -10.83 19.20
CA LEU A 285 1.77 -11.42 19.31
C LEU A 285 1.98 -12.22 20.61
N GLU A 286 1.30 -11.88 21.71
CA GLU A 286 1.33 -12.71 22.93
C GLU A 286 0.73 -14.09 22.70
N LYS A 287 -0.30 -14.19 21.84
CA LYS A 287 -0.89 -15.46 21.43
C LYS A 287 -0.07 -16.16 20.33
N GLN A 288 0.49 -15.40 19.39
CA GLN A 288 1.24 -15.88 18.23
C GLN A 288 2.57 -15.11 18.09
N PRO A 289 3.63 -15.49 18.84
CA PRO A 289 4.84 -14.67 19.01
C PRO A 289 5.72 -14.51 17.77
N ASN A 290 5.55 -15.38 16.76
CA ASN A 290 6.37 -15.39 15.55
C ASN A 290 5.58 -15.06 14.28
N GLU A 291 4.37 -14.50 14.42
CA GLU A 291 3.54 -14.18 13.27
C GLU A 291 4.09 -12.95 12.51
N ILE A 292 4.58 -13.18 11.29
CA ILE A 292 5.27 -12.16 10.49
C ILE A 292 4.34 -11.02 10.13
N ALA A 293 3.08 -11.31 9.77
CA ALA A 293 2.12 -10.28 9.36
C ALA A 293 1.83 -9.29 10.49
N LEU A 294 1.69 -9.78 11.73
CA LEU A 294 1.44 -8.95 12.92
C LEU A 294 2.68 -8.12 13.30
N LEU A 295 3.87 -8.72 13.27
CA LEU A 295 5.12 -7.98 13.47
C LEU A 295 5.28 -6.87 12.42
N THR A 296 4.91 -7.17 11.19
CA THR A 296 4.97 -6.24 10.07
C THR A 296 4.02 -5.06 10.33
N GLN A 297 2.74 -5.30 10.63
CA GLN A 297 1.82 -4.19 10.96
C GLN A 297 2.27 -3.38 12.17
N GLN A 298 2.81 -4.02 13.20
CA GLN A 298 3.36 -3.30 14.35
C GLN A 298 4.52 -2.37 13.93
N ALA A 299 5.44 -2.85 13.10
CA ALA A 299 6.54 -2.05 12.57
C ALA A 299 6.05 -0.86 11.74
N ARG A 300 4.99 -1.07 10.94
CA ARG A 300 4.34 -0.03 10.12
C ARG A 300 3.70 1.06 10.96
N ILE A 301 2.93 0.68 11.99
CA ILE A 301 2.31 1.64 12.90
C ILE A 301 3.38 2.46 13.64
N LEU A 302 4.48 1.83 14.06
CA LEU A 302 5.61 2.52 14.69
C LEU A 302 6.29 3.52 13.74
N GLU A 303 6.42 3.17 12.46
CA GLU A 303 6.93 4.06 11.42
C GLU A 303 5.99 5.26 11.20
N LEU A 304 4.67 5.02 11.19
CA LEU A 304 3.65 6.07 11.08
C LEU A 304 3.64 7.04 12.26
N VAL A 305 3.89 6.55 13.47
CA VAL A 305 4.03 7.37 14.69
C VAL A 305 5.39 8.11 14.75
N GLY A 306 6.34 7.76 13.86
CA GLY A 306 7.67 8.36 13.81
C GLY A 306 8.69 7.73 14.78
N ASN A 307 8.35 6.61 15.41
CA ASN A 307 9.28 5.87 16.27
C ASN A 307 10.13 4.88 15.45
N LEU A 308 11.03 5.44 14.64
CA LEU A 308 11.85 4.67 13.69
C LEU A 308 12.76 3.64 14.37
N ALA A 309 13.32 3.94 15.54
CA ALA A 309 14.24 3.03 16.23
C ALA A 309 13.56 1.72 16.64
N THR A 310 12.35 1.80 17.19
CA THR A 310 11.57 0.60 17.56
C THR A 310 11.03 -0.12 16.33
N SER A 311 10.63 0.61 15.29
CA SER A 311 10.21 0.03 14.00
C SER A 311 11.32 -0.82 13.37
N VAL A 312 12.55 -0.30 13.32
CA VAL A 312 13.73 -1.04 12.80
C VAL A 312 14.02 -2.28 13.64
N ARG A 313 13.86 -2.22 14.97
CA ARG A 313 13.98 -3.41 15.83
C ARG A 313 12.97 -4.49 15.43
N ARG A 314 11.73 -4.12 15.12
CA ARG A 314 10.70 -5.07 14.64
C ARG A 314 11.03 -5.62 13.25
N TYR A 315 11.46 -4.79 12.31
CA TYR A 315 11.92 -5.27 11.00
C TYR A 315 13.13 -6.21 11.11
N ARG A 316 14.06 -5.98 12.04
CA ARG A 316 15.17 -6.93 12.29
C ARG A 316 14.67 -8.27 12.83
N GLN A 317 13.66 -8.28 13.70
CA GLN A 317 13.02 -9.51 14.14
C GLN A 317 12.37 -10.25 12.96
N ILE A 318 11.66 -9.51 12.10
CA ILE A 318 11.07 -10.08 10.88
C ILE A 318 12.14 -10.66 9.97
N SER A 319 13.25 -9.95 9.73
CA SER A 319 14.35 -10.46 8.90
C SER A 319 15.03 -11.70 9.47
N ALA A 320 14.93 -11.94 10.79
CA ALA A 320 15.44 -13.15 11.43
C ALA A 320 14.47 -14.35 11.27
N LEU A 321 13.16 -14.09 11.28
CA LEU A 321 12.12 -15.10 11.09
C LEU A 321 11.91 -15.44 9.61
N ASP A 322 11.82 -14.41 8.77
CA ASP A 322 11.73 -14.50 7.32
C ASP A 322 12.92 -13.76 6.66
N PRO A 323 13.99 -14.52 6.37
CA PRO A 323 15.12 -14.08 5.58
C PRO A 323 14.79 -13.47 4.21
N MET A 324 13.62 -13.72 3.64
CA MET A 324 13.25 -13.36 2.28
C MET A 324 12.26 -12.18 2.20
N ASN A 325 11.83 -11.65 3.35
CA ASN A 325 10.89 -10.53 3.38
C ASN A 325 11.52 -9.24 2.82
N THR A 326 11.12 -8.87 1.60
CA THR A 326 11.63 -7.70 0.88
C THR A 326 11.33 -6.39 1.60
N GLU A 327 10.15 -6.28 2.22
CA GLU A 327 9.74 -5.08 2.95
C GLU A 327 10.63 -4.85 4.18
N ALA A 328 10.88 -5.88 4.98
CA ALA A 328 11.72 -5.75 6.15
C ALA A 328 13.16 -5.35 5.77
N LEU A 329 13.71 -6.01 4.74
CA LEU A 329 15.06 -5.71 4.24
C LEU A 329 15.15 -4.27 3.70
N ALA A 330 14.14 -3.80 2.96
CA ALA A 330 14.11 -2.45 2.41
C ALA A 330 14.04 -1.36 3.49
N CYS A 331 13.16 -1.55 4.48
CA CYS A 331 13.01 -0.61 5.60
C CYS A 331 14.26 -0.55 6.47
N ILE A 332 14.94 -1.69 6.69
CA ILE A 332 16.24 -1.74 7.36
C ILE A 332 17.31 -1.00 6.54
N ALA A 333 17.38 -1.25 5.23
CA ALA A 333 18.36 -0.64 4.34
C ALA A 333 18.24 0.89 4.31
N VAL A 334 17.02 1.42 4.15
CA VAL A 334 16.77 2.87 4.20
C VAL A 334 17.18 3.45 5.55
N SER A 335 16.89 2.76 6.66
CA SER A 335 17.30 3.24 7.98
C SER A 335 18.81 3.33 8.12
N TYR A 336 19.57 2.35 7.61
CA TYR A 336 21.04 2.39 7.66
C TYR A 336 21.63 3.45 6.75
N PHE A 337 21.06 3.63 5.56
CA PHE A 337 21.49 4.64 4.61
C PHE A 337 21.43 6.05 5.23
N TYR A 338 20.29 6.42 5.83
CA TYR A 338 20.14 7.72 6.49
C TYR A 338 20.84 7.81 7.86
N ALA A 339 21.22 6.67 8.46
CA ALA A 339 22.11 6.61 9.62
C ALA A 339 23.59 6.74 9.26
N ASN A 340 23.91 7.21 8.05
CA ASN A 340 25.27 7.41 7.53
C ASN A 340 26.09 6.10 7.42
N GLN A 341 25.41 4.98 7.16
CA GLN A 341 26.02 3.68 6.91
C GLN A 341 25.57 3.13 5.54
N PRO A 342 25.99 3.74 4.41
CA PRO A 342 25.57 3.33 3.08
C PRO A 342 26.09 1.94 2.67
N GLU A 343 27.23 1.52 3.21
CA GLU A 343 27.83 0.20 2.97
C GLU A 343 26.97 -0.93 3.53
N THR A 344 26.44 -0.77 4.74
CA THR A 344 25.55 -1.77 5.35
C THR A 344 24.20 -1.78 4.65
N ALA A 345 23.67 -0.62 4.27
CA ALA A 345 22.46 -0.52 3.45
C ALA A 345 22.60 -1.26 2.11
N LEU A 346 23.78 -1.13 1.46
CA LEU A 346 24.10 -1.82 0.21
C LEU A 346 24.02 -3.35 0.36
N LEU A 347 24.45 -3.92 1.49
CA LEU A 347 24.35 -5.37 1.74
C LEU A 347 22.89 -5.84 1.72
N TYR A 348 21.99 -5.10 2.38
CA TYR A 348 20.56 -5.43 2.40
C TYR A 348 19.92 -5.28 1.01
N TYR A 349 20.24 -4.24 0.25
CA TYR A 349 19.73 -4.10 -1.12
C TYR A 349 20.28 -5.15 -2.09
N ARG A 350 21.56 -5.54 -1.96
CA ARG A 350 22.13 -6.65 -2.73
C ARG A 350 21.46 -7.98 -2.41
N ARG A 351 21.03 -8.19 -1.16
CA ARG A 351 20.22 -9.35 -0.79
C ARG A 351 18.87 -9.35 -1.51
N ILE A 352 18.16 -8.21 -1.54
CA ILE A 352 16.91 -8.08 -2.32
C ILE A 352 17.15 -8.40 -3.80
N LEU A 353 18.26 -7.93 -4.36
CA LEU A 353 18.64 -8.23 -5.73
C LEU A 353 18.89 -9.73 -5.95
N SER A 354 19.57 -10.42 -5.03
CA SER A 354 19.84 -11.86 -5.13
C SER A 354 18.58 -12.74 -5.05
N MET A 355 17.51 -12.23 -4.44
CA MET A 355 16.21 -12.92 -4.36
C MET A 355 15.39 -12.78 -5.65
N GLY A 356 15.93 -12.12 -6.69
CA GLY A 356 15.22 -11.86 -7.95
C GLY A 356 14.41 -10.57 -7.98
N GLY A 357 14.56 -9.70 -6.96
CA GLY A 357 14.00 -8.36 -6.98
C GLY A 357 14.68 -7.52 -8.05
N HIS A 358 14.02 -7.28 -9.18
CA HIS A 358 14.50 -6.39 -10.24
C HIS A 358 13.52 -5.26 -10.45
N SER A 359 13.87 -4.08 -9.92
CA SER A 359 13.06 -2.86 -10.06
C SER A 359 13.95 -1.64 -10.31
N ALA A 360 13.40 -0.63 -10.97
CA ALA A 360 14.11 0.63 -11.21
C ALA A 360 14.52 1.30 -9.89
N GLU A 361 13.63 1.32 -8.91
CA GLU A 361 13.87 1.89 -7.57
C GLU A 361 14.99 1.15 -6.84
N LEU A 362 15.06 -0.17 -6.96
CA LEU A 362 16.14 -0.97 -6.35
C LEU A 362 17.50 -0.57 -6.91
N TYR A 363 17.62 -0.49 -8.23
CA TYR A 363 18.87 -0.10 -8.88
C TYR A 363 19.26 1.35 -8.57
N CYS A 364 18.29 2.27 -8.44
CA CYS A 364 18.53 3.61 -7.93
C CYS A 364 19.07 3.60 -6.50
N ASN A 365 18.44 2.87 -5.60
CA ASN A 365 18.85 2.80 -4.19
C ASN A 365 20.24 2.17 -4.04
N ILE A 366 20.55 1.12 -4.81
CA ILE A 366 21.91 0.54 -4.89
C ILE A 366 22.90 1.57 -5.43
N GLY A 367 22.57 2.28 -6.50
CA GLY A 367 23.43 3.32 -7.09
C GLY A 367 23.74 4.45 -6.12
N LEU A 368 22.74 4.91 -5.35
CA LEU A 368 22.93 5.89 -4.28
C LEU A 368 23.81 5.35 -3.15
N CYS A 369 23.59 4.11 -2.71
CA CYS A 369 24.45 3.48 -1.70
C CYS A 369 25.90 3.36 -2.19
N CYS A 370 26.13 3.01 -3.47
CA CYS A 370 27.46 2.98 -4.06
C CYS A 370 28.09 4.37 -4.10
N LEU A 371 27.32 5.41 -4.44
CA LEU A 371 27.82 6.78 -4.49
C LEU A 371 28.32 7.24 -3.11
N TYR A 372 27.48 7.12 -2.08
CA TYR A 372 27.82 7.55 -0.72
C TYR A 372 28.80 6.61 -0.03
N GLY A 373 28.89 5.34 -0.46
CA GLY A 373 29.92 4.38 -0.03
C GLY A 373 31.24 4.48 -0.82
N GLY A 374 31.39 5.46 -1.71
CA GLY A 374 32.64 5.70 -2.47
C GLY A 374 32.92 4.71 -3.60
N GLN A 375 32.02 3.78 -3.91
CA GLN A 375 32.15 2.80 -4.99
C GLN A 375 31.71 3.39 -6.33
N LEU A 376 32.47 4.36 -6.85
CA LEU A 376 32.11 5.15 -8.02
C LEU A 376 31.95 4.31 -9.31
N ASP A 377 32.71 3.23 -9.46
CA ASP A 377 32.70 2.36 -10.63
C ASP A 377 31.32 1.72 -10.90
N LEU A 378 30.56 1.45 -9.84
CA LEU A 378 29.25 0.80 -9.92
C LEU A 378 28.08 1.76 -10.09
N VAL A 379 28.30 3.07 -9.88
CA VAL A 379 27.23 4.07 -9.85
C VAL A 379 26.53 4.16 -11.22
N PHE A 380 27.28 4.45 -12.28
CA PHE A 380 26.70 4.62 -13.62
C PHE A 380 26.04 3.35 -14.17
N PRO A 381 26.65 2.14 -14.07
CA PRO A 381 25.98 0.90 -14.47
C PRO A 381 24.64 0.66 -13.76
N CYS A 382 24.56 0.96 -12.46
CA CYS A 382 23.31 0.84 -11.70
C CYS A 382 22.24 1.82 -12.20
N PHE A 383 22.59 3.09 -12.38
CA PHE A 383 21.64 4.09 -12.91
C PHE A 383 21.22 3.80 -14.36
N GLN A 384 22.10 3.27 -15.20
CA GLN A 384 21.74 2.85 -16.56
C GLN A 384 20.73 1.69 -16.54
N ARG A 385 20.89 0.71 -15.65
CA ARG A 385 19.90 -0.36 -15.45
C ARG A 385 18.58 0.20 -14.91
N ALA A 386 18.63 1.13 -13.97
CA ALA A 386 17.43 1.78 -13.44
C ALA A 386 16.61 2.47 -14.54
N LEU A 387 17.28 3.23 -15.44
CA LEU A 387 16.63 3.87 -16.58
C LEU A 387 16.01 2.86 -17.57
N ARG A 388 16.66 1.71 -17.81
CA ARG A 388 16.11 0.66 -18.68
C ARG A 388 14.87 -0.01 -18.09
N MET A 389 14.79 -0.10 -16.75
CA MET A 389 13.66 -0.71 -16.04
C MET A 389 12.52 0.27 -15.76
N ALA A 390 12.79 1.58 -15.85
CA ALA A 390 11.80 2.61 -15.60
C ALA A 390 10.79 2.70 -16.77
N THR A 391 9.62 2.08 -16.59
CA THR A 391 8.53 2.09 -17.57
C THR A 391 7.71 3.38 -17.53
N THR A 392 7.53 3.96 -16.34
CA THR A 392 6.71 5.17 -16.13
C THR A 392 7.54 6.46 -16.24
N SER A 393 6.94 7.54 -16.76
CA SER A 393 7.61 8.84 -16.86
C SER A 393 8.07 9.39 -15.51
N GLU A 394 7.26 9.20 -14.46
CA GLU A 394 7.60 9.59 -13.08
C GLU A 394 8.86 8.91 -12.57
N LEU A 395 8.96 7.58 -12.73
CA LEU A 395 10.13 6.81 -12.29
C LEU A 395 11.39 7.27 -13.04
N ARG A 396 11.29 7.54 -14.35
CA ARG A 396 12.41 8.10 -15.11
C ARG A 396 12.83 9.47 -14.58
N ALA A 397 11.88 10.31 -14.19
CA ALA A 397 12.17 11.62 -13.60
C ALA A 397 12.95 11.47 -12.29
N ASP A 398 12.55 10.56 -11.41
CA ASP A 398 13.23 10.29 -10.13
C ASP A 398 14.65 9.74 -10.34
N VAL A 399 14.84 8.88 -11.36
CA VAL A 399 16.17 8.38 -11.72
C VAL A 399 17.08 9.52 -12.20
N TYR A 400 16.57 10.42 -13.06
CA TYR A 400 17.34 11.60 -13.51
C TYR A 400 17.63 12.59 -12.38
N TYR A 401 16.69 12.75 -11.44
CA TYR A 401 16.90 13.55 -10.23
C TYR A 401 18.05 12.98 -9.40
N ASN A 402 18.05 11.67 -9.13
CA ASN A 402 19.12 11.01 -8.40
C ASN A 402 20.47 11.06 -9.13
N LEU A 403 20.47 10.93 -10.47
CA LEU A 403 21.68 11.07 -11.28
C LEU A 403 22.25 12.50 -11.23
N SER A 404 21.41 13.52 -10.99
CA SER A 404 21.91 14.89 -10.79
C SER A 404 22.79 15.00 -9.55
N PHE A 405 22.49 14.27 -8.47
CA PHE A 405 23.35 14.22 -7.29
C PHE A 405 24.69 13.56 -7.58
N VAL A 406 24.69 12.47 -8.35
CA VAL A 406 25.95 11.84 -8.83
C VAL A 406 26.80 12.88 -9.55
N ALA A 407 26.22 13.60 -10.51
CA ALA A 407 26.93 14.63 -11.26
C ALA A 407 27.44 15.80 -10.37
N LEU A 408 26.67 16.19 -9.36
CA LEU A 408 27.11 17.21 -8.39
C LEU A 408 28.27 16.72 -7.53
N THR A 409 28.23 15.46 -7.07
CA THR A 409 29.32 14.87 -6.28
C THR A 409 30.60 14.67 -7.08
N THR A 410 30.49 14.39 -8.38
CA THR A 410 31.65 14.33 -9.28
C THR A 410 32.16 15.72 -9.70
N GLY A 411 31.43 16.79 -9.37
CA GLY A 411 31.77 18.17 -9.72
C GLY A 411 31.34 18.64 -11.11
N ASP A 412 30.64 17.79 -11.89
CA ASP A 412 30.16 18.15 -13.22
C ASP A 412 28.80 18.88 -13.14
N ILE A 413 28.87 20.20 -12.99
CA ILE A 413 27.70 21.08 -12.90
C ILE A 413 26.90 21.07 -14.23
N HIS A 414 27.56 20.87 -15.38
CA HIS A 414 26.89 20.85 -16.67
C HIS A 414 26.01 19.61 -16.83
N LEU A 415 26.54 18.44 -16.46
CA LEU A 415 25.79 17.20 -16.44
C LEU A 415 24.66 17.25 -15.43
N ALA A 416 24.90 17.76 -14.22
CA ALA A 416 23.86 17.91 -13.19
C ALA A 416 22.67 18.74 -13.71
N ARG A 417 22.95 19.86 -14.37
CA ARG A 417 21.92 20.72 -14.98
C ARG A 417 21.17 20.01 -16.10
N ARG A 418 21.85 19.20 -16.92
CA ARG A 418 21.21 18.40 -17.98
C ARG A 418 20.28 17.34 -17.38
N CYS A 419 20.71 16.64 -16.35
CA CYS A 419 19.91 15.66 -15.62
C CYS A 419 18.67 16.30 -15.01
N LEU A 420 18.80 17.45 -14.34
CA LEU A 420 17.65 18.18 -13.79
C LEU A 420 16.68 18.67 -14.86
N ARG A 421 17.17 19.14 -16.02
CA ARG A 421 16.31 19.48 -17.16
C ARG A 421 15.55 18.28 -17.71
N LEU A 422 16.19 17.12 -17.81
CA LEU A 422 15.54 15.87 -18.22
C LEU A 422 14.50 15.41 -17.19
N CYS A 423 14.77 15.58 -15.90
CA CYS A 423 13.82 15.31 -14.83
C CYS A 423 12.56 16.19 -14.98
N ILE A 424 12.74 17.51 -15.13
CA ILE A 424 11.62 18.46 -15.30
C ILE A 424 10.84 18.18 -16.59
N ALA A 425 11.52 17.78 -17.67
CA ALA A 425 10.86 17.40 -18.92
C ALA A 425 10.04 16.10 -18.78
N ALA A 426 10.50 15.14 -17.98
CA ALA A 426 9.78 13.90 -17.70
C ALA A 426 8.63 14.09 -16.71
N ASN A 427 8.79 15.00 -15.73
CA ASN A 427 7.78 15.39 -14.76
C ASN A 427 7.90 16.89 -14.42
N GLY A 428 6.98 17.69 -14.96
CA GLY A 428 6.95 19.14 -14.77
C GLY A 428 6.60 19.60 -13.35
N SER A 429 5.98 18.73 -12.53
CA SER A 429 5.59 19.05 -11.15
C SER A 429 6.63 18.59 -10.11
N HIS A 430 7.82 18.15 -10.53
CA HIS A 430 8.83 17.65 -9.60
C HIS A 430 9.53 18.79 -8.83
N ALA A 431 8.99 19.12 -7.65
CA ALA A 431 9.37 20.29 -6.86
C ALA A 431 10.85 20.31 -6.45
N SER A 432 11.42 19.18 -6.03
CA SER A 432 12.82 19.12 -5.57
C SER A 432 13.83 19.33 -6.68
N ALA A 433 13.50 18.93 -7.92
CA ALA A 433 14.33 19.18 -9.09
C ALA A 433 14.26 20.65 -9.50
N LEU A 434 13.09 21.27 -9.42
CA LEU A 434 12.91 22.71 -9.63
C LEU A 434 13.70 23.52 -8.59
N ASN A 435 13.67 23.10 -7.32
CA ASN A 435 14.47 23.71 -6.24
C ASN A 435 15.98 23.60 -6.53
N ASN A 436 16.47 22.40 -6.82
CA ASN A 436 17.89 22.18 -7.12
C ASN A 436 18.33 22.92 -8.39
N MET A 437 17.48 22.99 -9.42
CA MET A 437 17.74 23.76 -10.63
C MET A 437 17.84 25.26 -10.32
N ALA A 438 16.95 25.79 -9.46
CA ALA A 438 17.00 27.18 -9.03
C ALA A 438 18.32 27.50 -8.32
N VAL A 439 18.78 26.63 -7.42
CA VAL A 439 20.09 26.78 -6.73
C VAL A 439 21.23 26.82 -7.74
N LEU A 440 21.27 25.92 -8.73
CA LEU A 440 22.33 25.92 -9.76
C LEU A 440 22.29 27.16 -10.65
N VAL A 441 21.11 27.67 -10.99
CA VAL A 441 20.93 28.88 -11.78
C VAL A 441 21.29 30.14 -10.97
N ALA A 442 20.98 30.15 -9.67
CA ALA A 442 21.39 31.22 -8.76
C ALA A 442 22.91 31.30 -8.61
N ARG A 443 23.61 30.16 -8.56
CA ARG A 443 25.09 30.12 -8.61
C ARG A 443 25.67 30.75 -9.88
N GLN A 444 24.92 30.79 -10.97
CA GLN A 444 25.28 31.47 -12.23
C GLN A 444 24.87 32.96 -12.24
N LYS A 445 24.46 33.52 -11.09
CA LYS A 445 23.97 34.90 -10.93
C LYS A 445 22.71 35.24 -11.74
N GLN A 446 21.97 34.23 -12.21
CA GLN A 446 20.71 34.41 -12.95
C GLN A 446 19.51 34.39 -11.98
N TYR A 447 19.46 35.34 -11.05
CA TYR A 447 18.49 35.34 -9.95
C TYR A 447 17.02 35.38 -10.41
N GLN A 448 16.72 36.09 -11.50
CA GLN A 448 15.35 36.16 -12.05
C GLN A 448 14.82 34.80 -12.50
N LYS A 449 15.65 34.00 -13.18
CA LYS A 449 15.28 32.63 -13.57
C LYS A 449 15.21 31.68 -12.37
N ALA A 450 16.09 31.85 -11.39
CA ALA A 450 16.04 31.05 -10.17
C ALA A 450 14.73 31.31 -9.40
N LYS A 451 14.27 32.57 -9.33
CA LYS A 451 13.00 32.95 -8.71
C LYS A 451 11.79 32.28 -9.40
N SER A 452 11.76 32.24 -10.74
CA SER A 452 10.65 31.59 -11.45
C SER A 452 10.61 30.07 -11.20
N TYR A 453 11.77 29.40 -11.15
CA TYR A 453 11.83 27.99 -10.78
C TYR A 453 11.36 27.72 -9.35
N LEU A 454 11.72 28.58 -8.38
CA LEU A 454 11.24 28.44 -6.99
C LEU A 454 9.75 28.71 -6.85
N GLN A 455 9.20 29.66 -7.60
CA GLN A 455 7.75 29.90 -7.63
C GLN A 455 7.00 28.66 -8.16
N ALA A 456 7.51 28.03 -9.23
CA ALA A 456 6.98 26.77 -9.74
C ALA A 456 7.18 25.60 -8.76
N ALA A 457 8.29 25.58 -8.03
CA ALA A 457 8.51 24.58 -6.98
C ALA A 457 7.52 24.75 -5.82
N ARG A 458 7.21 26.00 -5.43
CA ARG A 458 6.23 26.34 -4.38
C ARG A 458 4.81 25.96 -4.77
N THR A 459 4.41 26.15 -6.03
CA THR A 459 3.09 25.69 -6.49
C THR A 459 2.98 24.17 -6.49
N ALA A 460 4.07 23.49 -6.82
CA ALA A 460 4.13 22.03 -6.79
C ALA A 460 4.19 21.46 -5.35
N HIS A 461 4.88 22.13 -4.42
CA HIS A 461 4.99 21.69 -3.02
C HIS A 461 4.97 22.89 -2.03
N PRO A 462 3.78 23.34 -1.61
CA PRO A 462 3.64 24.51 -0.75
C PRO A 462 4.22 24.37 0.66
N THR A 463 4.42 23.15 1.14
CA THR A 463 4.78 22.85 2.54
C THR A 463 6.28 22.60 2.76
N SER A 464 7.14 22.93 1.79
CA SER A 464 8.59 22.71 1.92
C SER A 464 9.30 23.94 2.48
N ASP A 465 9.91 23.78 3.65
CA ASP A 465 10.72 24.80 4.30
C ASP A 465 11.95 25.18 3.44
N GLU A 466 12.54 24.21 2.73
CA GLU A 466 13.71 24.44 1.86
C GLU A 466 13.41 25.41 0.73
N ILE A 467 12.25 25.22 0.08
CA ILE A 467 11.81 26.07 -1.04
C ILE A 467 11.53 27.48 -0.53
N GLU A 468 10.86 27.61 0.62
CA GLU A 468 10.56 28.90 1.21
C GLU A 468 11.84 29.65 1.63
N HIS A 469 12.79 28.94 2.24
CA HIS A 469 14.09 29.51 2.63
C HIS A 469 14.88 30.00 1.42
N ASN A 470 14.98 29.19 0.35
CA ASN A 470 15.67 29.56 -0.88
C ASN A 470 15.01 30.77 -1.58
N LEU A 471 13.68 30.89 -1.49
CA LEU A 471 12.93 32.00 -2.05
C LEU A 471 13.25 33.30 -1.29
N LYS A 472 13.20 33.27 0.05
CA LYS A 472 13.60 34.40 0.91
C LYS A 472 15.04 34.82 0.66
N PHE A 473 15.95 33.85 0.50
CA PHE A 473 17.35 34.14 0.21
C PHE A 473 17.53 34.90 -1.11
N ILE A 474 16.85 34.49 -2.18
CA ILE A 474 16.96 35.15 -3.50
C ILE A 474 16.29 36.52 -3.51
N GLU A 475 15.26 36.76 -2.70
CA GLU A 475 14.62 38.07 -2.58
C GLU A 475 15.55 39.16 -2.01
N ASN A 476 16.58 38.77 -1.26
CA ASN A 476 17.59 39.69 -0.75
C ASN A 476 18.61 40.18 -1.80
N PHE A 477 18.65 39.57 -2.99
CA PHE A 477 19.57 39.93 -4.08
C PHE A 477 18.88 40.69 -5.23
N GLN A 478 17.84 41.47 -4.91
CA GLN A 478 17.16 42.36 -5.87
C GLN A 478 18.03 43.55 -6.29
#